data_AF-A0A839RWA5-F1
#
_entry.id   AF-A0A839RWA5-F1
#
_cell.length_a   1.000
_cell.length_b   1.000
_cell.length_c   1.000
_cell.angle_alpha   90.00
_cell.angle_beta   90.00
_cell.angle_gamma   90.00
#
_symmetry.space_group_name_H-M   'P 1'
#
loop_
_entity.id
_entity.type
_entity.pdbx_description
1 polymer ?
#
loop_
_entity_poly.entity_id
_entity_poly.type
_entity_poly.pdbx_seq_one_letter_code
_entity_poly.pdbx_strand_id
1 'polypeptide(L)'
;MSGIKVDYATIQTAAEDCKATGSELEALFEQLKSNLAPLTSEWEGEAMAAWQELQQNWNNSLDELKQVLAQIATALPQIADSYQGTEQGIKGMFG
;
A
#
# COMPACT_ATOMS: atom_id res chain seq x y z
N MET A 1 -11.57 -6.07 -30.68
CA MET A 1 -10.34 -5.83 -29.90
C MET A 1 -10.54 -4.62 -28.99
N SER A 2 -11.11 -4.81 -27.80
CA SER A 2 -11.40 -3.72 -26.83
C SER A 2 -11.30 -4.22 -25.38
N GLY A 3 -10.23 -4.93 -25.04
CA GLY A 3 -9.94 -5.35 -23.65
C GLY A 3 -8.86 -4.49 -23.00
N ILE A 4 -7.74 -4.31 -23.70
CA ILE A 4 -6.48 -3.78 -23.14
C ILE A 4 -6.57 -2.32 -22.66
N LYS A 5 -7.46 -1.52 -23.24
CA LYS A 5 -7.62 -0.11 -22.85
C LYS A 5 -8.44 0.07 -21.57
N VAL A 6 -9.32 -0.89 -21.27
CA VAL A 6 -10.13 -0.90 -20.06
C VAL A 6 -9.27 -1.29 -18.86
N ASP A 7 -8.31 -2.20 -19.05
CA ASP A 7 -7.48 -2.70 -17.95
C ASP A 7 -6.41 -1.72 -17.45
N TYR A 8 -5.75 -0.93 -18.33
CA TYR A 8 -4.69 0.00 -17.89
C TYR A 8 -5.19 1.11 -16.98
N ALA A 9 -6.31 1.75 -17.35
CA ALA A 9 -6.91 2.81 -16.53
C ALA A 9 -7.37 2.25 -15.18
N THR A 10 -7.98 1.07 -15.17
CA THR A 10 -8.38 0.38 -13.93
C THR A 10 -7.18 0.01 -13.05
N ILE A 11 -6.08 -0.43 -13.65
CA ILE A 11 -4.81 -0.71 -12.97
C ILE A 11 -4.25 0.56 -12.32
N GLN A 12 -4.24 1.68 -13.05
CA GLN A 12 -3.73 2.95 -12.55
C GLN A 12 -4.60 3.47 -11.40
N THR A 13 -5.92 3.39 -11.52
CA THR A 13 -6.85 3.69 -10.42
C THR A 13 -6.62 2.79 -9.22
N ALA A 14 -6.48 1.47 -9.40
CA ALA A 14 -6.21 0.55 -8.30
C ALA A 14 -4.89 0.87 -7.56
N ALA A 15 -3.85 1.30 -8.29
CA ALA A 15 -2.58 1.74 -7.71
C ALA A 15 -2.72 3.04 -6.90
N GLU A 16 -3.54 3.98 -7.37
CA GLU A 16 -3.88 5.20 -6.64
C GLU A 16 -4.72 4.89 -5.38
N ASP A 17 -5.71 4.00 -5.49
CA ASP A 17 -6.54 3.52 -4.38
C ASP A 17 -5.69 2.83 -3.30
N CYS A 18 -4.69 2.03 -3.69
CA CYS A 18 -3.74 1.42 -2.77
C CYS A 18 -2.95 2.47 -1.98
N LYS A 19 -2.50 3.54 -2.65
CA LYS A 19 -1.80 4.65 -1.99
C LYS A 19 -2.72 5.41 -1.05
N ALA A 20 -3.93 5.73 -1.49
CA ALA A 20 -4.94 6.42 -0.69
C ALA A 20 -5.29 5.62 0.57
N THR A 21 -5.53 4.32 0.42
CA THR A 21 -5.80 3.40 1.53
C THR A 21 -4.61 3.34 2.50
N GLY A 22 -3.37 3.32 1.99
CA GLY A 22 -2.18 3.39 2.83
C GLY A 22 -2.11 4.67 3.68
N SER A 23 -2.45 5.82 3.10
CA SER A 23 -2.51 7.10 3.82
C SER A 23 -3.67 7.17 4.83
N GLU A 24 -4.84 6.61 4.50
CA GLU A 24 -5.98 6.53 5.42
C GLU A 24 -5.66 5.65 6.63
N LEU A 25 -5.00 4.51 6.42
CA LEU A 25 -4.58 3.61 7.49
C LEU A 25 -3.54 4.27 8.42
N GLU A 26 -2.62 5.04 7.86
CA GLU A 26 -1.69 5.85 8.65
C GLU A 26 -2.41 6.91 9.50
N ALA A 27 -3.39 7.62 8.93
CA ALA A 27 -4.16 8.61 9.66
C ALA A 27 -4.98 7.99 10.81
N LEU A 28 -5.66 6.86 10.56
CA LEU A 28 -6.40 6.12 11.59
C LEU A 28 -5.47 5.63 12.71
N PHE A 29 -4.26 5.20 12.35
CA PHE A 29 -3.27 4.74 13.32
C PHE A 29 -2.74 5.89 14.20
N GLU A 30 -2.39 7.03 13.61
CA GLU A 30 -1.98 8.22 14.38
C GLU A 30 -3.11 8.70 15.29
N GLN A 31 -4.36 8.59 14.84
CA GLN A 31 -5.53 8.91 15.65
C GLN A 31 -5.68 7.94 16.83
N LEU A 32 -5.49 6.64 16.62
CA LEU A 32 -5.46 5.64 17.69
C LEU A 32 -4.35 5.94 18.71
N LYS A 33 -3.13 6.24 18.26
CA LYS A 33 -2.01 6.62 19.13
C LYS A 33 -2.31 7.85 19.97
N SER A 34 -2.90 8.88 19.35
CA SER A 34 -3.32 10.10 20.05
C SER A 34 -4.37 9.82 21.13
N ASN A 35 -5.34 8.95 20.82
CA ASN A 35 -6.37 8.54 21.77
C ASN A 35 -5.81 7.72 22.95
N LEU A 36 -4.76 6.93 22.70
CA LEU A 36 -4.10 6.10 23.71
C LEU A 36 -3.08 6.89 24.56
N ALA A 37 -2.51 7.99 24.03
CA ALA A 37 -1.55 8.82 24.72
C ALA A 37 -1.94 9.22 26.17
N PRO A 38 -3.16 9.73 26.46
CA PRO A 38 -3.55 10.06 27.83
C PRO A 38 -3.63 8.83 28.75
N LEU A 39 -4.07 7.69 28.22
CA LEU A 39 -4.18 6.42 28.97
C LEU A 39 -2.80 5.86 29.33
N THR A 40 -1.79 6.10 28.48
CA THR A 40 -0.42 5.66 28.72
C THR A 40 0.27 6.44 29.84
N SER A 41 -0.24 7.62 30.22
CA SER A 41 0.35 8.41 31.30
C SER A 41 0.14 7.80 32.70
N GLU A 42 -0.85 6.92 32.84
CA GLU A 42 -1.15 6.20 34.09
C GLU A 42 -0.46 4.83 34.17
N TRP A 43 0.28 4.43 33.12
CA TRP A 43 0.94 3.11 33.06
C TRP A 43 2.32 3.17 33.70
N GLU A 44 2.49 2.50 34.84
CA GLU A 44 3.76 2.40 35.54
C GLU A 44 4.53 1.11 35.19
N GLY A 45 5.87 1.24 35.09
CA GLY A 45 6.82 0.12 35.06
C GLY A 45 6.65 -0.83 33.86
N GLU A 46 5.98 -1.95 34.07
CA GLU A 46 5.88 -3.07 33.13
C GLU A 46 4.91 -2.77 31.97
N ALA A 47 3.84 -2.02 32.25
CA ALA A 47 2.87 -1.61 31.24
C ALA A 47 3.46 -0.59 30.25
N MET A 48 4.40 0.25 30.69
CA MET A 48 5.10 1.19 29.81
C MET A 48 6.06 0.46 28.86
N ALA A 49 6.75 -0.59 29.31
CA ALA A 49 7.61 -1.41 28.47
C ALA A 49 6.79 -2.17 27.40
N ALA A 50 5.69 -2.80 27.82
CA ALA A 50 4.77 -3.48 26.90
C ALA A 50 4.17 -2.51 25.86
N TRP A 51 3.87 -1.27 26.26
CA TRP A 51 3.41 -0.24 25.34
C TRP A 51 4.44 0.14 24.29
N GLN A 52 5.70 0.34 24.70
CA GLN A 52 6.78 0.66 23.76
C GLN A 52 7.00 -0.46 22.74
N GLU A 53 6.97 -1.71 23.19
CA GLU A 53 7.08 -2.88 22.31
C GLU A 53 5.90 -2.96 21.33
N LEU A 54 4.66 -2.77 21.83
CA LEU A 54 3.46 -2.74 21.01
C LEU A 54 3.52 -1.61 19.95
N GLN A 55 3.97 -0.43 20.36
CA GLN A 55 4.12 0.72 19.47
C GLN A 55 5.14 0.44 18.36
N GLN A 56 6.27 -0.20 18.69
CA GLN A 56 7.28 -0.58 17.72
C GLN A 56 6.78 -1.65 16.75
N ASN A 57 6.11 -2.69 17.26
CA ASN A 57 5.53 -3.75 16.43
C ASN A 57 4.47 -3.22 15.45
N TRP A 58 3.63 -2.29 15.91
CA TRP A 58 2.64 -1.66 15.05
C TRP A 58 3.26 -0.75 13.99
N ASN A 59 4.26 0.06 14.33
CA ASN A 59 4.99 0.86 13.34
C ASN A 59 5.59 -0.04 12.25
N ASN A 60 6.22 -1.14 12.64
CA ASN A 60 6.78 -2.12 11.69
C ASN A 60 5.69 -2.72 10.79
N SER A 61 4.55 -3.11 11.36
CA SER A 61 3.42 -3.68 10.61
C SER A 61 2.85 -2.68 9.59
N LEU A 62 2.79 -1.39 9.97
CA LEU A 62 2.29 -0.33 9.11
C LEU A 62 3.26 -0.04 7.95
N ASP A 63 4.56 -0.06 8.22
CA ASP A 63 5.59 0.07 7.18
C ASP A 63 5.57 -1.12 6.21
N GLU A 64 5.43 -2.35 6.70
CA GLU A 64 5.28 -3.54 5.86
C GLU A 64 4.05 -3.43 4.94
N LEU A 65 2.90 -3.02 5.50
CA LEU A 65 1.68 -2.84 4.73
C LEU A 65 1.86 -1.78 3.63
N LYS A 66 2.47 -0.63 3.96
CA LYS A 66 2.81 0.41 2.98
C LYS A 66 3.73 -0.11 1.89
N GLN A 67 4.73 -0.91 2.24
CA GLN A 67 5.64 -1.51 1.27
C GLN A 67 4.91 -2.47 0.32
N VAL A 68 4.02 -3.32 0.84
CA VAL A 68 3.22 -4.23 -0.01
C VAL A 68 2.32 -3.44 -0.95
N LEU A 69 1.62 -2.42 -0.46
CA LEU A 69 0.79 -1.55 -1.30
C LEU A 69 1.62 -0.82 -2.37
N ALA A 70 2.82 -0.36 -2.03
CA ALA A 70 3.74 0.25 -2.98
C ALA A 70 4.23 -0.75 -4.03
N GLN A 71 4.54 -1.98 -3.64
CA GLN A 71 4.93 -3.06 -4.58
C GLN A 71 3.80 -3.42 -5.54
N ILE A 72 2.55 -3.48 -5.06
CA ILE A 72 1.38 -3.70 -5.91
C ILE A 72 1.24 -2.54 -6.91
N ALA A 73 1.35 -1.31 -6.43
CA ALA A 73 1.26 -0.11 -7.26
C ALA A 73 2.36 -0.02 -8.34
N THR A 74 3.54 -0.62 -8.14
CA THR A 74 4.63 -0.66 -9.13
C THR A 74 4.57 -1.88 -10.05
N ALA A 75 4.10 -3.02 -9.56
CA ALA A 75 3.99 -4.24 -10.36
C ALA A 75 2.88 -4.15 -11.41
N LEU A 76 1.74 -3.55 -11.09
CA LEU A 76 0.61 -3.49 -12.02
C LEU A 76 0.91 -2.72 -13.33
N PRO A 77 1.56 -1.53 -13.32
CA PRO A 77 1.95 -0.83 -14.55
C PRO A 77 2.99 -1.60 -15.39
N GLN A 78 3.98 -2.23 -14.74
CA GLN A 78 5.01 -3.01 -15.44
C GLN A 78 4.43 -4.20 -16.22
N ILE A 79 3.42 -4.85 -15.63
CA ILE A 79 2.68 -5.93 -16.31
C ILE A 79 1.98 -5.35 -17.54
N ALA A 80 1.26 -4.24 -17.39
CA ALA A 80 0.52 -3.63 -18.49
C ALA A 80 1.42 -3.16 -19.66
N ASP A 81 2.58 -2.57 -19.36
CA ASP A 81 3.58 -2.17 -20.37
C ASP A 81 4.13 -3.38 -21.13
N SER A 82 4.42 -4.48 -20.43
CA SER A 82 4.93 -5.72 -21.03
C SER A 82 3.93 -6.36 -22.00
N TYR A 83 2.62 -6.30 -21.68
CA TYR A 83 1.57 -6.79 -22.58
C TYR A 83 1.46 -5.94 -23.85
N GLN A 84 1.52 -4.61 -23.75
CA GLN A 84 1.48 -3.73 -24.94
C GLN A 84 2.69 -3.92 -25.86
N GLY A 85 3.91 -3.99 -25.28
CA GLY A 85 5.13 -4.20 -26.06
C GLY A 85 5.14 -5.52 -26.82
N THR A 86 4.63 -6.58 -26.18
CA THR A 86 4.55 -7.92 -26.79
C THR A 86 3.54 -7.96 -27.93
N GLU A 87 2.35 -7.36 -27.78
CA GLU A 87 1.36 -7.32 -28.86
C GLU A 87 1.79 -6.46 -30.05
N GLN A 88 2.44 -5.32 -29.81
CA GLN A 88 2.96 -4.48 -30.90
C GLN A 88 4.08 -5.18 -31.66
N GLY A 89 4.98 -5.86 -30.95
CA GLY A 89 6.05 -6.66 -31.57
C GLY A 89 5.52 -7.79 -32.44
N ILE A 90 4.50 -8.52 -31.97
CA ILE A 90 3.85 -9.60 -32.74
C ILE A 90 3.11 -9.03 -33.95
N LYS A 91 2.36 -7.93 -33.81
CA LYS A 91 1.69 -7.30 -34.96
C LYS A 91 2.66 -6.77 -36.02
N GLY A 92 3.82 -6.24 -35.62
CA GLY A 92 4.86 -5.80 -36.56
C GLY A 92 5.62 -6.96 -37.23
N MET A 93 5.58 -8.16 -36.65
CA MET A 93 6.22 -9.36 -37.18
C MET A 93 5.33 -10.15 -38.15
N PHE A 94 4.01 -10.01 -38.03
CA PHE A 94 3.00 -10.71 -38.84
C PHE A 94 2.13 -9.78 -39.70
N GLY A 95 2.43 -8.49 -39.74
CA GLY A 95 1.77 -7.46 -40.56
C GLY A 95 2.58 -7.05 -41.77
#